data_AF-A0A518INF0-F1
#
_entry.id   AF-A0A518INF0-F1
#
_cell.length_a   1.000
_cell.length_b   1.000
_cell.length_c   1.000
_cell.angle_alpha   90.00
_cell.angle_beta   90.00
_cell.angle_gamma   90.00
#
_symmetry.space_group_name_H-M   'P 1'
#
loop_
_entity.id
_entity.type
_entity.pdbx_description
1 polymer ?
#
loop_
_entity_poly.entity_id
_entity_poly.type
_entity_poly.pdbx_seq_one_letter_code
_entity_poly.pdbx_strand_id
1 'polypeptide(L)'
;MQLALVNNERSEAFPGGRGICPVCSSEVIAKCGPRVMHHWSHLRLRDCDPWWENETDWHREWKNLFPIECREVSHTADDGEIHRADIKTLTGIVIEVQHSSMTDAERISREQFYKNLVWVVDGSGFKKNFDIYHLLPKPDSELAADIVWVKAKRQLDGANRGMFFRVSEARKENPAASKENIRGGYYHFMDEIEDEVNRSYTGYHQFDWVRPRKTWLDASCPVYIDFGDDNLVKLETYDESGLKCIRFVHKRKFVHDAMVESQATDIATRFYPLPDVAT
;
A
#
# COMPACT_ATOMS: atom_id res chain seq x y z
N MET A 1 -7.07 19.99 6.18
CA MET A 1 -8.10 19.21 6.89
C MET A 1 -9.41 19.31 6.13
N GLN A 2 -10.02 18.18 5.82
CA GLN A 2 -11.34 18.07 5.19
C GLN A 2 -12.46 18.34 6.20
N LEU A 3 -12.36 17.82 7.42
CA LEU A 3 -13.45 17.76 8.40
C LEU A 3 -13.13 18.53 9.69
N ALA A 4 -14.05 19.37 10.13
CA ALA A 4 -14.02 20.02 11.44
C ALA A 4 -15.35 19.81 12.19
N LEU A 5 -15.39 20.15 13.48
CA LEU A 5 -16.62 20.13 14.26
C LEU A 5 -17.38 21.46 14.11
N VAL A 6 -18.61 21.39 13.62
CA VAL A 6 -19.55 22.51 13.54
C VAL A 6 -20.81 22.08 14.26
N ASN A 7 -21.20 22.81 15.32
CA ASN A 7 -22.30 22.41 16.21
C ASN A 7 -22.14 20.97 16.77
N ASN A 8 -20.90 20.58 17.12
CA ASN A 8 -20.52 19.23 17.56
C ASN A 8 -20.72 18.11 16.51
N GLU A 9 -21.00 18.45 15.26
CA GLU A 9 -21.08 17.49 14.16
C GLU A 9 -19.90 17.64 13.20
N ARG A 10 -19.43 16.52 12.64
CA ARG A 10 -18.35 16.55 11.65
C ARG A 10 -18.86 17.12 10.34
N SER A 11 -18.21 18.15 9.83
CA SER A 11 -18.64 18.87 8.64
C SER A 11 -17.47 19.20 7.73
N GLU A 12 -17.68 19.07 6.42
CA GLU A 12 -16.74 19.56 5.41
C GLU A 12 -16.70 21.09 5.38
N ALA A 13 -15.61 21.66 4.84
CA ALA A 13 -15.48 23.11 4.74
C ALA A 13 -16.51 23.70 3.75
N PHE A 14 -17.29 24.66 4.23
CA PHE A 14 -18.27 25.41 3.44
C PHE A 14 -17.99 26.92 3.50
N PRO A 15 -18.38 27.71 2.48
CA PRO A 15 -18.10 29.14 2.43
C PRO A 15 -18.55 29.89 3.69
N GLY A 16 -17.62 30.63 4.31
CA GLY A 16 -17.88 31.39 5.54
C GLY A 16 -17.93 30.55 6.83
N GLY A 17 -17.70 29.24 6.74
CA GLY A 17 -17.74 28.34 7.89
C GLY A 17 -16.68 28.64 8.95
N ARG A 18 -17.08 28.44 10.21
CA ARG A 18 -16.19 28.40 11.39
C ARG A 18 -16.48 27.11 12.14
N GLY A 19 -15.44 26.46 12.64
CA GLY A 19 -15.55 25.20 13.34
C GLY A 19 -14.45 25.02 14.38
N ILE A 20 -14.41 23.83 14.97
CA ILE A 20 -13.44 23.43 15.98
C ILE A 20 -12.60 22.27 15.43
N CYS A 21 -11.28 22.37 15.58
CA CYS A 21 -10.36 21.30 15.23
C CYS A 21 -10.59 20.08 16.16
N PRO A 22 -10.84 18.88 15.61
CA PRO A 22 -11.08 17.67 16.41
C PRO A 22 -9.82 17.13 17.11
N VAL A 23 -8.65 17.70 16.85
CA VAL A 23 -7.37 17.31 17.47
C VAL A 23 -7.05 18.24 18.65
N CYS A 24 -6.89 19.54 18.38
CA CYS A 24 -6.42 20.49 19.40
C CYS A 24 -7.53 21.37 20.00
N SER A 25 -8.79 21.16 19.60
CA SER A 25 -9.95 21.95 20.04
C SER A 25 -9.87 23.46 19.73
N SER A 26 -8.91 23.90 18.92
CA SER A 26 -8.78 25.29 18.51
C SER A 26 -9.69 25.65 17.34
N GLU A 27 -9.98 26.93 17.20
CA GLU A 27 -10.84 27.44 16.14
C GLU A 27 -10.20 27.27 14.74
N VAL A 28 -11.00 26.78 13.80
CA VAL A 28 -10.68 26.67 12.38
C VAL A 28 -11.67 27.46 11.52
N ILE A 29 -11.18 27.99 10.41
CA ILE A 29 -11.97 28.72 9.42
C ILE A 29 -11.96 27.97 8.09
N ALA A 30 -13.09 27.98 7.39
CA ALA A 30 -13.19 27.40 6.07
C ALA A 30 -12.46 28.26 5.03
N LYS A 31 -11.63 27.61 4.21
CA LYS A 31 -11.01 28.17 3.01
C LYS A 31 -11.71 27.56 1.80
N CYS A 32 -12.48 28.37 1.09
CA CYS A 32 -13.29 27.94 -0.04
C CYS A 32 -13.08 28.87 -1.24
N GLY A 33 -13.17 28.33 -2.45
CA GLY A 33 -13.09 29.13 -3.66
C GLY A 33 -12.69 28.32 -4.90
N PRO A 34 -12.84 28.90 -6.10
CA PRO A 34 -12.66 28.18 -7.37
C PRO A 34 -11.22 27.77 -7.70
N ARG A 35 -10.24 28.21 -6.90
CA ARG A 35 -8.81 27.94 -7.09
C ARG A 35 -8.19 27.11 -5.96
N VAL A 36 -8.99 26.73 -4.97
CA VAL A 36 -8.52 26.09 -3.74
C VAL A 36 -9.49 25.01 -3.34
N MET A 37 -8.98 23.79 -3.11
CA MET A 37 -9.79 22.72 -2.53
C MET A 37 -10.37 23.19 -1.20
N HIS A 38 -11.67 23.00 -1.00
CA HIS A 38 -12.33 23.38 0.24
C HIS A 38 -11.71 22.63 1.43
N HIS A 39 -11.17 23.38 2.39
CA HIS A 39 -10.51 22.84 3.58
C HIS A 39 -10.68 23.75 4.79
N TRP A 40 -10.56 23.15 5.97
CA TRP A 40 -10.44 23.85 7.24
C TRP A 40 -8.98 24.20 7.51
N SER A 41 -8.74 25.43 7.97
CA SER A 41 -7.43 25.95 8.38
C SER A 41 -7.54 26.54 9.78
N HIS A 42 -6.54 26.29 10.62
CA HIS A 42 -6.42 26.94 11.93
C HIS A 42 -6.41 28.47 11.78
N LEU A 43 -7.16 29.16 12.64
CA LEU A 43 -7.26 30.63 12.58
C LEU A 43 -5.99 31.34 13.04
N ARG A 44 -5.33 30.81 14.08
CA ARG A 44 -4.20 31.48 14.78
C ARG A 44 -2.97 30.61 14.98
N LEU A 45 -3.13 29.29 15.03
CA LEU A 45 -2.04 28.33 15.18
C LEU A 45 -1.52 27.91 13.79
N ARG A 46 -0.24 27.53 13.71
CA ARG A 46 0.22 26.62 12.65
C ARG A 46 -0.46 25.27 12.84
N ASP A 47 -0.44 24.40 11.83
CA ASP A 47 -1.11 23.10 11.95
C ASP A 47 -0.69 22.39 13.25
N CYS A 48 -1.68 21.88 13.98
CA CYS A 48 -1.48 21.33 15.31
C CYS A 48 -0.95 19.90 15.27
N ASP A 49 -0.96 19.26 14.10
CA ASP A 49 -0.43 17.93 13.87
C ASP A 49 0.86 18.03 13.06
N PRO A 50 2.02 17.60 13.60
CA PRO A 50 3.29 17.68 12.87
C PRO A 50 3.34 16.73 11.65
N TRP A 51 2.43 15.76 11.55
CA TRP A 51 2.30 14.86 10.39
C TRP A 51 1.40 15.41 9.30
N TRP A 52 0.87 16.62 9.49
CA TRP A 52 0.03 17.27 8.51
C TRP A 52 0.77 17.52 7.18
N GLU A 53 0.14 17.10 6.08
CA GLU A 53 0.53 17.50 4.73
C GLU A 53 -0.59 18.22 3.97
N ASN A 54 -0.21 18.92 2.91
CA ASN A 54 -1.18 19.55 2.00
C ASN A 54 -1.94 18.46 1.26
N GLU A 55 -3.26 18.54 1.35
CA GLU A 55 -4.15 17.58 0.71
C GLU A 55 -4.26 17.84 -0.80
N THR A 56 -4.11 16.79 -1.60
CA THR A 56 -4.30 16.79 -3.06
C THR A 56 -5.67 16.19 -3.42
N ASP A 57 -6.13 16.38 -4.66
CA ASP A 57 -7.38 15.76 -5.14
C ASP A 57 -7.35 14.24 -5.00
N TRP A 58 -6.22 13.61 -5.37
CA TRP A 58 -6.00 12.17 -5.21
C TRP A 58 -6.12 11.71 -3.74
N HIS A 59 -5.55 12.48 -2.80
CA HIS A 59 -5.63 12.20 -1.37
C HIS A 59 -7.07 12.29 -0.85
N ARG A 60 -7.80 13.33 -1.28
CA ARG A 60 -9.21 13.52 -0.95
C ARG A 60 -10.09 12.41 -1.52
N GLU A 61 -9.86 12.01 -2.75
CA GLU A 61 -10.57 10.91 -3.41
C GLU A 61 -10.41 9.60 -2.65
N TRP A 62 -9.19 9.29 -2.19
CA TRP A 62 -8.93 8.11 -1.36
C TRP A 62 -9.73 8.13 -0.05
N LYS A 63 -9.74 9.24 0.67
CA LYS A 63 -10.56 9.37 1.89
C LYS A 63 -12.05 9.24 1.58
N ASN A 64 -12.50 9.76 0.44
CA ASN A 64 -13.90 9.70 0.03
C ASN A 64 -14.42 8.29 -0.27
N LEU A 65 -13.54 7.29 -0.46
CA LEU A 65 -13.93 5.89 -0.60
C LEU A 65 -14.47 5.27 0.71
N PHE A 66 -14.26 5.93 1.84
CA PHE A 66 -14.65 5.44 3.17
C PHE A 66 -15.82 6.26 3.74
N PRO A 67 -16.63 5.71 4.66
CA PRO A 67 -17.66 6.49 5.37
C PRO A 67 -17.07 7.68 6.14
N ILE A 68 -17.86 8.74 6.38
CA ILE A 68 -17.39 9.98 7.01
C ILE A 68 -16.83 9.76 8.42
N GLU A 69 -17.38 8.79 9.15
CA GLU A 69 -16.94 8.37 10.48
C GLU A 69 -15.52 7.79 10.47
N CYS A 70 -15.05 7.27 9.34
CA CYS A 70 -13.72 6.70 9.21
C CYS A 70 -12.67 7.72 8.75
N ARG A 71 -13.05 8.84 8.14
CA ARG A 71 -12.10 9.82 7.58
C ARG A 71 -11.53 10.70 8.68
N GLU A 72 -10.26 11.11 8.60
CA GLU A 72 -9.66 12.14 9.46
C GLU A 72 -9.90 11.93 10.96
N VAL A 73 -9.71 10.72 11.46
CA VAL A 73 -10.03 10.32 12.84
C VAL A 73 -8.83 10.57 13.75
N SER A 74 -9.05 11.31 14.84
CA SER A 74 -8.05 11.50 15.89
C SER A 74 -7.73 10.16 16.58
N HIS A 75 -6.45 9.87 16.75
CA HIS A 75 -5.94 8.76 17.53
C HIS A 75 -5.05 9.30 18.64
N THR A 76 -5.31 8.88 19.87
CA THR A 76 -4.56 9.25 21.06
C THR A 76 -3.81 8.03 21.55
N ALA A 77 -2.48 8.15 21.70
CA ALA A 77 -1.64 7.14 22.32
C ALA A 77 -1.75 7.18 23.86
N ASP A 78 -1.21 6.15 24.51
CA ASP A 78 -1.29 5.98 25.97
C ASP A 78 -0.59 7.11 26.77
N ASP A 79 0.38 7.78 26.15
CA ASP A 79 1.11 8.92 26.71
C ASP A 79 0.43 10.28 26.46
N GLY A 80 -0.71 10.28 25.75
CA GLY A 80 -1.47 11.47 25.42
C GLY A 80 -1.05 12.16 24.11
N GLU A 81 -0.09 11.61 23.35
CA GLU A 81 0.20 12.07 21.99
C GLU A 81 -1.03 11.86 21.09
N ILE A 82 -1.40 12.88 20.29
CA ILE A 82 -2.58 12.84 19.43
C ILE A 82 -2.18 13.16 17.99
N HIS A 83 -2.52 12.25 17.08
CA HIS A 83 -2.41 12.45 15.64
C HIS A 83 -3.73 12.14 14.95
N ARG A 84 -3.89 12.66 13.73
CA ARG A 84 -5.07 12.43 12.90
C ARG A 84 -4.74 11.47 11.77
N ALA A 85 -5.35 10.29 11.81
CA ALA A 85 -5.26 9.34 10.72
C ALA A 85 -6.08 9.81 9.51
N ASP A 86 -5.59 9.60 8.29
CA ASP A 86 -6.37 9.87 7.09
C ASP A 86 -7.66 9.06 7.04
N ILE A 87 -7.55 7.76 7.32
CA ILE A 87 -8.68 6.86 7.49
C ILE A 87 -8.41 5.94 8.68
N LYS A 88 -9.41 5.74 9.54
CA LYS A 88 -9.45 4.73 10.58
C LYS A 88 -10.79 4.02 10.57
N THR A 89 -10.78 2.73 10.27
CA THR A 89 -12.01 1.93 10.16
C THR A 89 -12.52 1.52 11.53
N LEU A 90 -13.80 1.12 11.60
CA LEU A 90 -14.43 0.69 12.86
C LEU A 90 -13.80 -0.59 13.42
N THR A 91 -13.17 -1.40 12.57
CA THR A 91 -12.42 -2.60 12.96
C THR A 91 -11.01 -2.28 13.48
N GLY A 92 -10.60 -1.00 13.43
CA GLY A 92 -9.34 -0.50 13.99
C GLY A 92 -8.18 -0.49 13.01
N ILE A 93 -8.39 -0.74 11.72
CA ILE A 93 -7.36 -0.56 10.69
C ILE A 93 -7.16 0.92 10.43
N VAL A 94 -5.91 1.37 10.45
CA VAL A 94 -5.50 2.72 10.07
C VAL A 94 -4.93 2.68 8.65
N ILE A 95 -5.35 3.61 7.80
CA ILE A 95 -4.81 3.80 6.46
C ILE A 95 -4.25 5.22 6.38
N GLU A 96 -2.97 5.31 6.03
CA GLU A 96 -2.31 6.58 5.73
C GLU A 96 -2.07 6.66 4.22
N VAL A 97 -2.53 7.75 3.62
CA VAL A 97 -2.48 7.98 2.18
C VAL A 97 -1.36 8.96 1.91
N GLN A 98 -0.28 8.50 1.29
CA GLN A 98 0.96 9.26 1.19
C GLN A 98 1.26 9.68 -0.24
N HIS A 99 1.21 10.99 -0.51
CA HIS A 99 1.62 11.57 -1.78
C HIS A 99 3.10 12.05 -1.74
N SER A 100 3.46 12.76 -0.69
CA SER A 100 4.79 13.40 -0.54
C SER A 100 5.89 12.39 -0.21
N SER A 101 7.15 12.79 -0.34
CA SER A 101 8.27 11.98 0.15
C SER A 101 8.24 11.89 1.67
N MET A 102 8.41 10.68 2.20
CA MET A 102 8.51 10.41 3.63
C MET A 102 9.92 9.95 3.99
N THR A 103 10.42 10.38 5.15
CA THR A 103 11.69 9.90 5.69
C THR A 103 11.50 8.58 6.44
N ASP A 104 12.55 7.76 6.55
CA ASP A 104 12.47 6.50 7.31
C ASP A 104 12.11 6.73 8.78
N ALA A 105 12.64 7.79 9.39
CA ALA A 105 12.33 8.13 10.78
C ALA A 105 10.85 8.47 10.97
N GLU A 106 10.27 9.23 10.05
CA GLU A 106 8.84 9.57 10.09
C GLU A 106 7.96 8.34 9.85
N ARG A 107 8.29 7.52 8.84
CA ARG A 107 7.58 6.27 8.58
C ARG A 107 7.59 5.35 9.80
N ILE A 108 8.76 5.13 10.40
CA ILE A 108 8.92 4.27 11.59
C ILE A 108 8.11 4.83 12.76
N SER A 109 8.15 6.15 12.99
CA SER A 109 7.37 6.79 14.05
C SER A 109 5.87 6.58 13.87
N ARG A 110 5.34 6.76 12.65
CA ARG A 110 3.92 6.53 12.33
C ARG A 110 3.53 5.05 12.47
N GLU A 111 4.37 4.13 12.00
CA GLU A 111 4.15 2.69 12.13
C GLU A 111 4.12 2.24 13.60
N GLN A 112 5.03 2.75 14.44
CA GLN A 112 5.06 2.45 15.88
C GLN A 112 3.87 3.05 16.64
N PHE A 113 3.42 4.23 16.23
CA PHE A 113 2.29 4.91 16.82
C PHE A 113 0.97 4.18 16.53
N TYR A 114 0.66 3.95 15.24
CA TYR A 114 -0.62 3.36 14.84
C TYR A 114 -0.69 1.84 14.97
N LYS A 115 0.43 1.12 14.76
CA LYS A 115 0.58 -0.34 14.81
C LYS A 115 -0.23 -1.12 13.77
N ASN A 116 -1.56 -0.97 13.75
CA ASN A 116 -2.47 -1.60 12.78
C ASN A 116 -2.62 -0.76 11.51
N LEU A 117 -1.49 -0.43 10.89
CA LEU A 117 -1.37 0.53 9.79
C LEU A 117 -1.23 -0.17 8.44
N VAL A 118 -1.78 0.45 7.40
CA VAL A 118 -1.49 0.17 5.99
C VAL A 118 -1.18 1.48 5.25
N TRP A 119 -0.20 1.43 4.36
CA TRP A 119 0.18 2.55 3.50
C TRP A 119 -0.48 2.44 2.12
N VAL A 120 -1.06 3.54 1.66
CA VAL A 120 -1.45 3.74 0.26
C VAL A 120 -0.61 4.87 -0.33
N VAL A 121 0.27 4.56 -1.27
CA VAL A 121 1.29 5.47 -1.79
C VAL A 121 0.95 5.90 -3.21
N ASP A 122 1.05 7.20 -3.48
CA ASP A 122 0.91 7.72 -4.85
C ASP A 122 2.11 7.31 -5.72
N GLY A 123 1.85 6.44 -6.69
CA GLY A 123 2.82 5.95 -7.65
C GLY A 123 3.03 6.84 -8.88
N SER A 124 2.19 7.87 -9.08
CA SER A 124 2.18 8.70 -10.29
C SER A 124 3.56 9.31 -10.60
N GLY A 125 4.26 9.78 -9.56
CA GLY A 125 5.57 10.42 -9.68
C GLY A 125 6.72 9.48 -10.08
N PHE A 126 6.53 8.16 -9.99
CA PHE A 126 7.57 7.18 -10.33
C PHE A 126 7.10 6.03 -11.23
N LYS A 127 5.88 6.09 -11.79
CA LYS A 127 5.32 5.07 -12.70
C LYS A 127 6.29 4.67 -13.83
N LYS A 128 6.96 5.64 -14.45
CA LYS A 128 7.96 5.39 -15.53
C LYS A 128 9.23 4.65 -15.08
N ASN A 129 9.47 4.58 -13.77
CA ASN A 129 10.61 3.89 -13.17
C ASN A 129 10.21 2.57 -12.52
N PHE A 130 8.96 2.13 -12.70
CA PHE A 130 8.43 0.92 -12.10
C PHE A 130 7.97 -0.02 -13.22
N ASP A 131 8.78 -1.01 -13.54
CA ASP A 131 8.49 -1.98 -14.59
C ASP A 131 7.93 -3.25 -13.96
N ILE A 132 6.79 -3.73 -14.44
CA ILE A 132 6.20 -5.02 -14.05
C ILE A 132 6.48 -6.01 -15.16
N TYR A 133 6.97 -7.19 -14.81
CA TYR A 133 7.39 -8.24 -15.73
C TYR A 133 6.47 -9.47 -15.63
N HIS A 134 7.01 -10.64 -15.96
CA HIS A 134 6.28 -11.89 -16.03
C HIS A 134 5.55 -12.26 -14.73
N LEU A 135 4.54 -13.11 -14.89
CA LEU A 135 3.72 -13.66 -13.81
C LEU A 135 4.60 -14.52 -12.89
N LEU A 136 4.18 -14.65 -11.65
CA LEU A 136 4.69 -15.63 -10.70
C LEU A 136 3.55 -16.57 -10.30
N PRO A 137 3.78 -17.88 -10.16
CA PRO A 137 2.79 -18.79 -9.61
C PRO A 137 2.47 -18.43 -8.16
N LYS A 138 1.42 -19.02 -7.58
CA LYS A 138 1.14 -18.82 -6.15
C LYS A 138 2.35 -19.27 -5.31
N PRO A 139 2.83 -18.48 -4.33
CA PRO A 139 4.03 -18.80 -3.56
C PRO A 139 4.02 -20.16 -2.85
N ASP A 140 2.85 -20.62 -2.41
CA ASP A 140 2.66 -21.88 -1.69
C ASP A 140 2.34 -23.07 -2.62
N SER A 141 2.43 -22.90 -3.94
CA SER A 141 2.22 -23.97 -4.92
C SER A 141 3.42 -24.93 -5.01
N GLU A 142 3.15 -26.18 -5.38
CA GLU A 142 4.20 -27.18 -5.64
C GLU A 142 5.18 -26.71 -6.72
N LEU A 143 4.68 -26.02 -7.75
CA LEU A 143 5.52 -25.42 -8.79
C LEU A 143 6.47 -24.37 -8.19
N ALA A 144 5.95 -23.44 -7.40
CA ALA A 144 6.76 -22.40 -6.78
C ALA A 144 7.83 -22.99 -5.85
N ALA A 145 7.53 -24.07 -5.11
CA ALA A 145 8.48 -24.72 -4.21
C ALA A 145 9.75 -25.23 -4.92
N ASP A 146 9.66 -25.57 -6.21
CA ASP A 146 10.79 -26.06 -7.01
C ASP A 146 11.52 -24.96 -7.78
N ILE A 147 11.07 -23.70 -7.77
CA ILE A 147 11.60 -22.65 -8.65
C ILE A 147 12.37 -21.59 -7.87
N VAL A 148 13.59 -21.26 -8.34
CA VAL A 148 14.31 -20.04 -7.96
C VAL A 148 14.39 -19.12 -9.17
N TRP A 149 13.60 -18.05 -9.16
CA TRP A 149 13.59 -17.08 -10.25
C TRP A 149 14.87 -16.24 -10.29
N VAL A 150 15.38 -16.01 -11.50
CA VAL A 150 16.39 -14.99 -11.72
C VAL A 150 15.69 -13.64 -11.66
N LYS A 151 16.21 -12.74 -10.82
CA LYS A 151 15.62 -11.42 -10.58
C LYS A 151 15.53 -10.61 -11.89
N ALA A 152 14.30 -10.22 -12.25
CA ALA A 152 14.03 -9.32 -13.36
C ALA A 152 14.66 -7.94 -13.10
N LYS A 153 15.12 -7.30 -14.17
CA LYS A 153 15.76 -5.98 -14.11
C LYS A 153 15.68 -5.33 -15.47
N ARG A 154 15.46 -4.01 -15.50
CA ARG A 154 15.46 -3.22 -16.74
C ARG A 154 16.70 -3.58 -17.58
N GLN A 155 16.47 -3.92 -18.85
CA GLN A 155 17.47 -4.36 -19.84
C GLN A 155 18.00 -5.81 -19.70
N LEU A 156 17.49 -6.64 -18.79
CA LEU A 156 17.83 -8.07 -18.69
C LEU A 156 16.74 -8.95 -19.32
N ASP A 157 16.65 -8.99 -20.65
CA ASP A 157 15.54 -9.62 -21.38
C ASP A 157 15.28 -11.08 -21.00
N GLY A 158 16.32 -11.89 -20.78
CA GLY A 158 16.16 -13.27 -20.33
C GLY A 158 15.45 -13.37 -18.98
N ALA A 159 15.92 -12.63 -17.97
CA ALA A 159 15.30 -12.59 -16.65
C ALA A 159 13.88 -11.97 -16.71
N ASN A 160 13.70 -10.94 -17.53
CA ASN A 160 12.41 -10.26 -17.72
C ASN A 160 11.35 -11.16 -18.36
N ARG A 161 11.78 -12.20 -19.09
CA ARG A 161 10.94 -13.26 -19.67
C ARG A 161 10.76 -14.48 -18.75
N GLY A 162 11.24 -14.43 -17.52
CA GLY A 162 11.05 -15.49 -16.54
C GLY A 162 12.09 -16.60 -16.67
N MET A 163 13.36 -16.24 -16.52
CA MET A 163 14.45 -17.20 -16.38
C MET A 163 14.51 -17.73 -14.93
N PHE A 164 14.73 -19.03 -14.75
CA PHE A 164 14.77 -19.65 -13.41
C PHE A 164 15.67 -20.89 -13.33
N PHE A 165 15.91 -21.33 -12.10
CA PHE A 165 16.57 -22.60 -11.75
C PHE A 165 15.60 -23.53 -11.02
N ARG A 166 15.82 -24.84 -11.11
CA ARG A 166 15.09 -25.84 -10.33
C ARG A 166 15.83 -26.28 -9.07
N VAL A 167 15.13 -26.27 -7.94
CA VAL A 167 15.66 -26.73 -6.64
C VAL A 167 15.95 -28.23 -6.69
N SER A 168 15.04 -29.01 -7.26
CA SER A 168 15.16 -30.45 -7.44
C SER A 168 16.38 -30.86 -8.26
N GLU A 169 16.77 -30.05 -9.25
CA GLU A 169 17.97 -30.28 -10.05
C GLU A 169 19.24 -29.88 -9.30
N ALA A 170 19.25 -28.70 -8.67
CA ALA A 170 20.38 -28.26 -7.85
C ALA A 170 20.70 -29.27 -6.72
N ARG A 171 19.67 -29.92 -6.16
CA ARG A 171 19.82 -30.96 -5.12
C ARG A 171 20.50 -32.24 -5.59
N LYS A 172 20.52 -32.53 -6.90
CA LYS A 172 21.25 -33.68 -7.45
C LYS A 172 22.76 -33.48 -7.36
N GLU A 173 23.22 -32.25 -7.51
CA GLU A 173 24.65 -31.89 -7.42
C GLU A 173 25.06 -31.53 -5.99
N ASN A 174 24.20 -30.82 -5.27
CA ASN A 174 24.41 -30.42 -3.89
C ASN A 174 23.15 -30.73 -3.06
N PRO A 175 23.13 -31.82 -2.28
CA PRO A 175 21.98 -32.18 -1.44
C PRO A 175 21.55 -31.10 -0.42
N ALA A 176 22.44 -30.16 -0.08
CA ALA A 176 22.15 -29.03 0.81
C ALA A 176 21.59 -27.79 0.07
N ALA A 177 21.30 -27.90 -1.23
CA ALA A 177 20.74 -26.81 -2.01
C ALA A 177 19.33 -26.42 -1.51
N SER A 178 19.14 -25.11 -1.33
CA SER A 178 17.90 -24.45 -0.93
C SER A 178 17.69 -23.20 -1.78
N LYS A 179 16.46 -22.69 -1.80
CA LYS A 179 16.16 -21.45 -2.54
C LYS A 179 16.97 -20.25 -2.05
N GLU A 180 17.37 -20.25 -0.79
CA GLU A 180 18.24 -19.23 -0.19
C GLU A 180 19.67 -19.25 -0.75
N ASN A 181 20.19 -20.41 -1.18
CA ASN A 181 21.61 -20.57 -1.53
C ASN A 181 21.88 -20.88 -3.01
N ILE A 182 20.87 -21.24 -3.80
CA ILE A 182 21.01 -21.45 -5.24
C ILE A 182 21.34 -20.11 -5.92
N ARG A 183 22.43 -20.07 -6.68
CA ARG A 183 22.92 -18.89 -7.43
C ARG A 183 23.27 -19.18 -8.89
N GLY A 184 23.12 -20.42 -9.32
CA GLY A 184 23.49 -20.89 -10.64
C GLY A 184 23.05 -22.34 -10.83
N GLY A 185 23.06 -22.80 -12.07
CA GLY A 185 22.60 -24.13 -12.47
C GLY A 185 22.15 -24.11 -13.93
N TYR A 186 21.39 -25.13 -14.32
CA TYR A 186 20.74 -25.16 -15.62
C TYR A 186 19.63 -24.11 -15.69
N TYR A 187 19.63 -23.30 -16.75
CA TYR A 187 18.63 -22.27 -16.95
C TYR A 187 17.39 -22.83 -17.64
N HIS A 188 16.24 -22.54 -17.06
CA HIS A 188 14.93 -22.74 -17.65
C HIS A 188 14.25 -21.40 -17.92
N PHE A 189 13.25 -21.42 -18.79
CA PHE A 189 12.46 -20.25 -19.13
C PHE A 189 10.95 -20.49 -18.93
N MET A 190 10.22 -19.39 -18.70
CA MET A 190 8.80 -19.38 -18.36
C MET A 190 7.92 -20.15 -19.37
N ASP A 191 8.28 -20.11 -20.65
CA ASP A 191 7.58 -20.82 -21.72
C ASP A 191 7.54 -22.33 -21.52
N GLU A 192 8.49 -22.90 -20.76
CA GLU A 192 8.49 -24.33 -20.38
C GLU A 192 7.42 -24.68 -19.33
N ILE A 193 6.88 -23.70 -18.60
CA ILE A 193 5.97 -23.89 -17.45
C ILE A 193 4.76 -22.94 -17.46
N GLU A 194 4.47 -22.31 -18.59
CA GLU A 194 3.49 -21.24 -18.71
C GLU A 194 2.09 -21.70 -18.27
N ASP A 195 1.70 -22.91 -18.65
CA ASP A 195 0.41 -23.50 -18.29
C ASP A 195 0.29 -23.72 -16.77
N GLU A 196 1.30 -24.27 -16.12
CA GLU A 196 1.28 -24.48 -14.67
C GLU A 196 1.30 -23.16 -13.88
N VAL A 197 2.03 -22.16 -14.38
CA VAL A 197 1.98 -20.81 -13.80
C VAL A 197 0.59 -20.22 -13.92
N ASN A 198 -0.02 -20.25 -15.11
CA ASN A 198 -1.36 -19.71 -15.33
C ASN A 198 -2.43 -20.40 -14.46
N ARG A 199 -2.34 -21.73 -14.28
CA ARG A 199 -3.27 -22.48 -13.41
C ARG A 199 -3.19 -22.11 -11.94
N SER A 200 -2.03 -21.65 -11.48
CA SER A 200 -1.78 -21.28 -10.08
C SER A 200 -1.69 -19.76 -9.87
N TYR A 201 -1.92 -18.95 -10.90
CA TYR A 201 -1.70 -17.52 -10.82
C TYR A 201 -2.76 -16.82 -9.95
N THR A 202 -2.29 -16.01 -8.99
CA THR A 202 -3.15 -15.24 -8.07
C THR A 202 -2.76 -13.77 -7.97
N GLY A 203 -2.19 -13.21 -9.05
CA GLY A 203 -1.85 -11.79 -9.14
C GLY A 203 -0.39 -11.42 -8.90
N TYR A 204 0.52 -12.40 -8.68
CA TYR A 204 1.94 -12.13 -8.38
C TYR A 204 2.77 -11.88 -9.65
N HIS A 205 3.69 -10.92 -9.58
CA HIS A 205 4.62 -10.61 -10.68
C HIS A 205 6.02 -10.26 -10.16
N GLN A 206 7.03 -10.53 -10.98
CA GLN A 206 8.31 -9.84 -10.84
C GLN A 206 8.18 -8.37 -11.25
N PHE A 207 9.02 -7.53 -10.68
CA PHE A 207 9.11 -6.12 -11.03
C PHE A 207 10.55 -5.64 -10.90
N ASP A 208 10.85 -4.51 -11.54
CA ASP A 208 12.02 -3.70 -11.24
C ASP A 208 11.60 -2.26 -10.96
N TRP A 209 12.15 -1.70 -9.87
CA TRP A 209 11.92 -0.30 -9.52
C TRP A 209 13.25 0.43 -9.57
N VAL A 210 13.45 1.18 -10.66
CA VAL A 210 14.65 1.98 -10.88
C VAL A 210 14.69 3.14 -9.89
N ARG A 211 15.76 3.21 -9.10
CA ARG A 211 15.93 4.17 -7.98
C ARG A 211 14.74 4.08 -7.02
N PRO A 212 14.58 2.93 -6.34
CA PRO A 212 13.40 2.69 -5.53
C PRO A 212 13.39 3.65 -4.35
N ARG A 213 12.19 4.08 -3.96
CA ARG A 213 11.98 4.80 -2.69
C ARG A 213 12.09 3.77 -1.56
N LYS A 214 13.32 3.56 -1.07
CA LYS A 214 13.66 2.50 -0.09
C LYS A 214 12.75 2.48 1.14
N THR A 215 12.31 3.65 1.60
CA THR A 215 11.39 3.76 2.74
C THR A 215 10.18 2.83 2.64
N TRP A 216 9.64 2.62 1.43
CA TRP A 216 8.50 1.74 1.19
C TRP A 216 8.87 0.26 1.07
N LEU A 217 10.10 -0.05 0.64
CA LEU A 217 10.60 -1.43 0.60
C LEU A 217 10.99 -1.94 2.00
N ASP A 218 11.34 -1.03 2.90
CA ASP A 218 11.75 -1.28 4.27
C ASP A 218 10.59 -1.07 5.28
N ALA A 219 9.37 -0.89 4.79
CA ALA A 219 8.17 -0.75 5.59
C ALA A 219 7.88 -2.04 6.37
N SER A 220 7.50 -1.92 7.64
CA SER A 220 7.07 -3.08 8.45
C SER A 220 5.58 -3.39 8.29
N CYS A 221 4.83 -2.39 7.82
CA CYS A 221 3.40 -2.48 7.52
C CYS A 221 3.16 -2.77 6.02
N PRO A 222 1.99 -3.30 5.64
CA PRO A 222 1.63 -3.48 4.25
C PRO A 222 1.69 -2.16 3.45
N VAL A 223 2.25 -2.22 2.24
CA VAL A 223 2.35 -1.07 1.34
C VAL A 223 1.65 -1.39 0.02
N TYR A 224 0.72 -0.52 -0.36
CA TYR A 224 0.01 -0.54 -1.63
C TYR A 224 0.36 0.71 -2.43
N ILE A 225 0.78 0.53 -3.67
CA ILE A 225 1.06 1.64 -4.59
C ILE A 225 -0.14 1.80 -5.53
N ASP A 226 -0.64 3.02 -5.63
CA ASP A 226 -1.68 3.40 -6.59
C ASP A 226 -1.04 4.09 -7.80
N PHE A 227 -1.17 3.49 -8.98
CA PHE A 227 -0.71 4.07 -10.25
C PHE A 227 -1.82 4.77 -11.04
N GLY A 228 -3.00 4.95 -10.44
CA GLY A 228 -4.17 5.60 -11.02
C GLY A 228 -5.15 4.63 -11.71
N ASP A 229 -4.88 3.33 -11.68
CA ASP A 229 -5.69 2.29 -12.34
C ASP A 229 -6.63 1.60 -11.33
N ASP A 230 -7.46 0.65 -11.76
CA ASP A 230 -8.38 -0.08 -10.86
C ASP A 230 -7.69 -1.03 -9.87
N ASN A 231 -6.42 -1.36 -10.13
CA ASN A 231 -5.61 -2.22 -9.28
C ASN A 231 -4.53 -1.42 -8.55
N LEU A 232 -4.35 -1.79 -7.29
CA LEU A 232 -3.19 -1.46 -6.48
C LEU A 232 -2.08 -2.48 -6.68
N VAL A 233 -0.86 -2.03 -6.51
CA VAL A 233 0.36 -2.85 -6.51
C VAL A 233 0.80 -3.02 -5.07
N LYS A 234 0.54 -4.19 -4.48
CA LYS A 234 1.01 -4.54 -3.13
C LYS A 234 2.48 -4.97 -3.21
N LEU A 235 3.35 -4.37 -2.42
CA LEU A 235 4.76 -4.79 -2.33
C LEU A 235 4.89 -5.99 -1.38
N GLU A 236 5.53 -7.06 -1.82
CA GLU A 236 5.70 -8.28 -1.02
C GLU A 236 7.09 -8.91 -1.20
N THR A 237 7.46 -9.80 -0.28
CA THR A 237 8.54 -10.78 -0.49
C THR A 237 7.87 -12.08 -0.94
N TYR A 238 8.27 -12.59 -2.09
CA TYR A 238 7.61 -13.70 -2.78
C TYR A 238 7.73 -15.01 -1.99
N ASP A 239 8.96 -15.36 -1.60
CA ASP A 239 9.27 -16.63 -0.95
C ASP A 239 10.59 -16.55 -0.15
N GLU A 240 11.08 -17.69 0.33
CA GLU A 240 12.30 -17.80 1.13
C GLU A 240 13.59 -17.42 0.38
N SER A 241 13.57 -17.27 -0.95
CA SER A 241 14.72 -16.74 -1.69
C SER A 241 14.97 -15.25 -1.39
N GLY A 242 14.01 -14.57 -0.76
CA GLY A 242 14.04 -13.13 -0.52
C GLY A 242 13.69 -12.30 -1.77
N LEU A 243 13.19 -12.93 -2.84
CA LEU A 243 12.77 -12.26 -4.06
C LEU A 243 11.66 -11.25 -3.74
N LYS A 244 11.90 -9.97 -4.04
CA LYS A 244 10.84 -8.95 -3.98
C LYS A 244 9.92 -9.10 -5.18
N CYS A 245 8.62 -9.07 -4.92
CA CYS A 245 7.59 -9.15 -5.94
C CYS A 245 6.52 -8.09 -5.70
N ILE A 246 5.57 -8.04 -6.63
CA ILE A 246 4.30 -7.35 -6.41
C ILE A 246 3.15 -8.31 -6.52
N ARG A 247 2.03 -7.93 -5.90
CA ARG A 247 0.74 -8.55 -6.14
C ARG A 247 -0.29 -7.51 -6.53
N PHE A 248 -1.01 -7.76 -7.62
CA PHE A 248 -2.16 -6.93 -7.98
C PHE A 248 -3.32 -7.16 -7.01
N VAL A 249 -3.90 -6.06 -6.53
CA VAL A 249 -5.07 -6.07 -5.65
C VAL A 249 -6.08 -5.05 -6.17
N HIS A 250 -7.27 -5.51 -6.52
CA HIS A 250 -8.33 -4.62 -7.00
C HIS A 250 -8.71 -3.60 -5.92
N LYS A 251 -8.83 -2.31 -6.26
CA LYS A 251 -9.17 -1.22 -5.30
C LYS A 251 -10.44 -1.52 -4.51
N ARG A 252 -11.49 -2.01 -5.18
CA ARG A 252 -12.74 -2.46 -4.52
C ARG A 252 -12.51 -3.52 -3.44
N LYS A 253 -11.58 -4.47 -3.68
CA LYS A 253 -11.22 -5.51 -2.71
C LYS A 253 -10.48 -4.92 -1.53
N PHE A 254 -9.52 -4.02 -1.78
CA PHE A 254 -8.81 -3.30 -0.72
C PHE A 254 -9.78 -2.53 0.19
N VAL A 255 -10.67 -1.71 -0.39
CA VAL A 255 -11.63 -0.90 0.38
C VAL A 255 -12.59 -1.78 1.17
N HIS A 256 -13.11 -2.85 0.56
CA HIS A 256 -13.98 -3.80 1.26
C HIS A 256 -13.26 -4.43 2.46
N ASP A 257 -12.08 -5.00 2.24
CA ASP A 257 -11.33 -5.71 3.28
C ASP A 257 -10.90 -4.78 4.41
N ALA A 258 -10.49 -3.54 4.10
CA ALA A 258 -10.16 -2.55 5.12
C ALA A 258 -11.34 -2.27 6.08
N MET A 259 -12.58 -2.40 5.59
CA MET A 259 -13.80 -2.19 6.39
C MET A 259 -14.25 -3.41 7.18
N VAL A 260 -13.83 -4.63 6.82
CA VAL A 260 -14.34 -5.87 7.43
C VAL A 260 -13.28 -6.70 8.16
N GLU A 261 -12.03 -6.61 7.76
CA GLU A 261 -10.92 -7.28 8.43
C GLU A 261 -10.49 -6.48 9.66
N SER A 262 -9.91 -7.16 10.66
CA SER A 262 -9.44 -6.53 11.91
C SER A 262 -7.96 -6.18 11.90
N GLN A 263 -7.17 -6.78 11.01
CA GLN A 263 -5.73 -6.53 10.89
C GLN A 263 -5.40 -6.04 9.48
N ALA A 264 -4.56 -5.00 9.39
CA ALA A 264 -4.09 -4.44 8.13
C ALA A 264 -3.41 -5.49 7.23
N THR A 265 -2.75 -6.47 7.83
CA THR A 265 -2.08 -7.59 7.15
C THR A 265 -3.05 -8.54 6.45
N ASP A 266 -4.31 -8.60 6.88
CA ASP A 266 -5.30 -9.52 6.36
C ASP A 266 -5.97 -9.00 5.08
N ILE A 267 -5.77 -7.72 4.75
CA ILE A 267 -6.28 -7.09 3.53
C ILE A 267 -5.82 -7.87 2.29
N ALA A 268 -6.80 -8.24 1.48
CA ALA A 268 -6.69 -8.97 0.23
C ALA A 268 -6.11 -10.40 0.34
N THR A 269 -5.99 -10.96 1.54
CA THR A 269 -5.45 -12.32 1.74
C THR A 269 -6.46 -13.43 1.42
N ARG A 270 -7.76 -13.13 1.50
CA ARG A 270 -8.85 -14.09 1.26
C ARG A 270 -9.58 -13.80 -0.04
N PHE A 271 -9.91 -14.86 -0.78
CA PHE A 271 -10.63 -14.78 -2.06
C PHE A 271 -12.09 -15.16 -1.87
N TYR A 272 -12.98 -14.19 -2.10
CA TYR A 272 -14.43 -14.37 -2.06
C TYR A 272 -15.10 -13.36 -2.99
N PRO A 273 -16.27 -13.69 -3.55
CA PRO A 273 -17.02 -12.75 -4.37
C PRO A 273 -17.44 -11.55 -3.53
N LEU A 274 -17.23 -10.34 -4.06
CA LEU A 274 -17.66 -9.11 -3.39
C LEU A 274 -19.11 -8.81 -3.76
N PRO A 275 -19.96 -8.38 -2.82
CA PRO A 275 -21.33 -7.96 -3.11
C PRO A 275 -21.32 -6.81 -4.10
N ASP A 276 -22.19 -6.83 -5.12
CA ASP A 276 -22.31 -5.75 -6.10
C ASP A 276 -22.41 -4.38 -5.45
N VAL A 277 -21.78 -3.37 -6.07
CA VAL A 277 -21.88 -1.99 -5.60
C VAL A 277 -23.34 -1.59 -5.73
N ALA A 278 -24.01 -1.33 -4.61
CA ALA A 278 -25.36 -0.76 -4.64
C ALA A 278 -25.27 0.57 -5.41
N THR A 279 -26.07 0.68 -6.46
CA THR A 279 -26.14 1.86 -7.33
C THR A 279 -26.85 3.02 -6.66
#